data_AF-A0A2C9LRL0-F1
#
_entry.id   AF-A0A2C9LRL0-F1
#
_cell.length_a   1.000
_cell.length_b   1.000
_cell.length_c   1.000
_cell.angle_alpha   90.00
_cell.angle_beta   90.00
_cell.angle_gamma   90.00
#
_symmetry.space_group_name_H-M   'P 1'
#
loop_
_entity.id
_entity.type
_entity.pdbx_description
1 polymer ?
#
loop_
_entity_poly.entity_id
_entity_poly.type
_entity_poly.pdbx_seq_one_letter_code
_entity_poly.pdbx_strand_id
1 'polypeptide(L)'
;MLASSLKDHAKLVTYLLESGADYTPMDCYGQNALYYAVNLGLTNTVEVFLKFPIDVNVPCSSTGLTALHLAAKNNDTDMLCLLEGYKADLEVEDTHGNTALMNALKSSGKVKDSILFLLDASLNINHQNKDDELPRCQ
;
A
#
# COMPACT_ATOMS: atom_id res chain seq x y z
N MET A 1 3.91 25.56 8.58
CA MET A 1 2.72 25.70 7.71
C MET A 1 2.33 24.44 6.95
N LEU A 2 3.19 23.39 6.83
CA LEU A 2 2.81 22.14 6.15
C LEU A 2 1.88 21.23 6.97
N ALA A 3 2.03 21.20 8.30
CA ALA A 3 1.24 20.33 9.18
C ALA A 3 -0.24 20.73 9.30
N SER A 4 -0.59 22.01 9.09
CA SER A 4 -1.99 22.45 9.06
C SER A 4 -2.68 21.97 7.79
N SER A 5 -2.00 22.09 6.63
CA SER A 5 -2.52 21.62 5.34
C SER A 5 -2.91 20.15 5.40
N LEU A 6 -2.02 19.26 5.88
CA LEU A 6 -2.30 17.82 5.93
C LEU A 6 -3.49 17.47 6.85
N LYS A 7 -3.63 18.17 7.98
CA LYS A 7 -4.78 17.99 8.89
C LYS A 7 -6.09 18.49 8.28
N ASP A 8 -6.03 19.57 7.52
CA ASP A 8 -7.20 20.13 6.84
C ASP A 8 -7.64 19.23 5.68
N HIS A 9 -6.70 18.62 4.95
CA HIS A 9 -7.01 17.62 3.91
C HIS A 9 -7.61 16.34 4.51
N ALA A 10 -7.07 15.83 5.62
CA ALA A 10 -7.64 14.65 6.30
C ALA A 10 -9.07 14.91 6.75
N LYS A 11 -9.35 16.07 7.37
CA LYS A 11 -10.72 16.47 7.77
C LYS A 11 -11.67 16.61 6.58
N LEU A 12 -11.20 17.16 5.46
CA LEU A 12 -11.99 17.27 4.24
C LEU A 12 -12.33 15.88 3.68
N VAL A 13 -11.36 14.97 3.65
CA VAL A 13 -11.59 13.57 3.23
C VAL A 13 -12.57 12.87 4.17
N THR A 14 -12.42 13.02 5.49
CA THR A 14 -13.40 12.49 6.47
C THR A 14 -14.80 13.02 6.18
N TYR A 15 -14.94 14.34 6.03
CA TYR A 15 -16.24 14.98 5.78
C TYR A 15 -16.88 14.49 4.48
N LEU A 16 -16.09 14.34 3.41
CA LEU A 16 -16.59 13.81 2.14
C LEU A 16 -17.10 12.38 2.29
N LEU A 17 -16.33 11.49 2.92
CA LEU A 17 -16.72 10.10 3.14
C LEU A 17 -17.95 9.97 4.04
N GLU A 18 -18.01 10.74 5.14
CA GLU A 18 -19.18 10.81 6.03
C GLU A 18 -20.43 11.36 5.33
N SER A 19 -20.24 12.23 4.33
CA SER A 19 -21.33 12.75 3.48
C SER A 19 -21.78 11.77 2.40
N GLY A 20 -21.23 10.55 2.38
CA GLY A 20 -21.55 9.51 1.40
C GLY A 20 -20.83 9.67 0.05
N ALA A 21 -19.69 10.36 0.02
CA ALA A 21 -18.86 10.38 -1.18
C ALA A 21 -18.40 8.95 -1.52
N ASP A 22 -18.50 8.62 -2.80
CA ASP A 22 -18.09 7.32 -3.32
C ASP A 22 -16.55 7.20 -3.30
N TYR A 23 -16.06 6.14 -2.66
CA TYR A 23 -14.63 5.81 -2.56
C TYR A 23 -14.20 4.68 -3.51
N THR A 24 -15.14 4.13 -4.28
CA THR A 24 -14.89 3.09 -5.29
C THR A 24 -14.33 3.57 -6.63
N PRO A 25 -14.46 4.85 -7.06
CA PRO A 25 -13.96 5.27 -8.35
C PRO A 25 -12.46 5.07 -8.49
N MET A 26 -12.07 4.65 -9.69
CA MET A 26 -10.68 4.55 -10.11
C MET A 26 -10.45 5.51 -11.27
N ASP A 27 -9.23 6.02 -11.38
CA ASP A 27 -8.82 6.79 -12.56
C ASP A 27 -8.55 5.89 -13.78
N CYS A 28 -8.08 6.49 -14.88
CA CYS A 28 -7.76 5.75 -16.11
C CYS A 28 -6.56 4.79 -15.98
N TYR A 29 -5.82 4.84 -14.87
CA TYR A 29 -4.73 3.91 -14.55
C TYR A 29 -5.18 2.80 -13.59
N GLY A 30 -6.43 2.85 -13.14
CA GLY A 30 -6.99 1.93 -12.15
C GLY A 30 -6.60 2.26 -10.72
N GLN A 31 -6.19 3.50 -10.43
CA GLN A 31 -5.77 3.93 -9.11
C GLN A 31 -6.97 4.52 -8.35
N ASN A 32 -7.21 4.01 -7.14
CA ASN A 32 -8.26 4.50 -6.25
C ASN A 32 -7.71 5.54 -5.24
N ALA A 33 -8.60 6.14 -4.44
CA ALA A 33 -8.21 7.16 -3.47
C ALA A 33 -7.23 6.64 -2.40
N LEU A 34 -7.35 5.37 -1.99
CA LEU A 34 -6.45 4.74 -1.03
C LEU A 34 -5.03 4.60 -1.59
N TYR A 35 -4.90 4.18 -2.85
CA TYR A 35 -3.62 4.07 -3.56
C TYR A 35 -2.88 5.41 -3.55
N TYR A 36 -3.56 6.50 -3.88
CA TYR A 36 -2.98 7.84 -3.84
C TYR A 36 -2.57 8.28 -2.44
N ALA A 37 -3.41 8.05 -1.43
CA ALA A 37 -3.10 8.40 -0.06
C ALA A 37 -1.85 7.69 0.46
N VAL A 38 -1.68 6.41 0.12
CA VAL A 38 -0.49 5.62 0.47
C VAL A 38 0.74 6.07 -0.32
N ASN A 39 0.61 6.28 -1.64
CA ASN A 39 1.72 6.75 -2.47
C ASN A 39 2.28 8.11 -2.02
N LEU A 40 1.43 8.96 -1.43
CA LEU A 40 1.80 10.27 -0.89
C LEU A 40 2.25 10.22 0.60
N GLY A 41 2.20 9.06 1.27
CA GLY A 41 2.58 8.92 2.69
C GLY A 41 1.60 9.61 3.65
N LEU A 42 0.31 9.70 3.29
CA LEU A 42 -0.71 10.39 4.08
C LEU A 42 -1.34 9.46 5.13
N THR A 43 -0.57 9.00 6.11
CA THR A 43 -1.00 7.99 7.11
C THR A 43 -2.32 8.32 7.80
N ASN A 44 -2.53 9.59 8.20
CA ASN A 44 -3.80 10.02 8.81
C ASN A 44 -5.00 9.88 7.87
N THR A 45 -4.80 10.18 6.58
CA THR A 45 -5.85 10.06 5.57
C THR A 45 -6.14 8.59 5.27
N VAL A 46 -5.11 7.74 5.22
CA VAL A 46 -5.26 6.29 5.08
C VAL A 46 -6.03 5.70 6.26
N GLU A 47 -5.70 6.11 7.49
CA GLU A 47 -6.43 5.67 8.68
C GLU A 47 -7.93 6.06 8.63
N VAL A 48 -8.25 7.23 8.08
CA VAL A 48 -9.64 7.64 7.85
C VAL A 48 -10.30 6.76 6.81
N PHE A 49 -9.66 6.52 5.65
CA PHE A 49 -10.22 5.66 4.60
C PHE A 49 -10.51 4.25 5.12
N LEU A 50 -9.59 3.66 5.89
CA LEU A 50 -9.72 2.31 6.41
C LEU A 50 -10.81 2.14 7.49
N LYS A 51 -11.35 3.25 8.05
CA LYS A 51 -12.54 3.21 8.93
C LYS A 51 -13.84 2.94 8.17
N PHE A 52 -13.83 3.09 6.85
CA PHE A 52 -14.94 2.76 5.97
C PHE A 52 -14.74 1.35 5.39
N PRO A 53 -15.81 0.68 4.90
CA PRO A 53 -15.71 -0.65 4.30
C PRO A 53 -15.10 -0.58 2.90
N ILE A 54 -13.84 -0.17 2.84
CA ILE A 54 -13.00 -0.11 1.64
C ILE A 54 -12.19 -1.40 1.56
N ASP A 55 -12.08 -1.95 0.36
CA ASP A 55 -11.14 -3.04 0.11
C ASP A 55 -9.71 -2.49 0.04
N VAL A 56 -8.88 -2.91 1.00
CA VAL A 56 -7.47 -2.50 1.13
C VAL A 56 -6.58 -3.15 0.07
N ASN A 57 -7.03 -4.26 -0.52
CA ASN A 57 -6.26 -5.08 -1.45
C ASN A 57 -6.48 -4.73 -2.91
N VAL A 58 -7.22 -3.64 -3.19
CA VAL A 58 -7.50 -3.21 -4.57
C VAL A 58 -6.20 -2.94 -5.32
N PRO A 59 -5.90 -3.72 -6.38
CA PRO A 59 -4.71 -3.51 -7.18
C PRO A 59 -4.95 -2.40 -8.21
N CYS A 60 -3.93 -1.58 -8.43
CA CYS A 60 -3.88 -0.65 -9.55
C CYS A 60 -4.00 -1.43 -10.87
N SER A 61 -4.99 -1.14 -11.71
CA SER A 61 -5.24 -1.96 -12.90
C SER A 61 -4.09 -1.97 -13.91
N SER A 62 -3.30 -0.90 -13.96
CA SER A 62 -2.17 -0.79 -14.90
C SER A 62 -0.91 -1.55 -14.46
N THR A 63 -0.68 -1.70 -13.16
CA THR A 63 0.57 -2.27 -12.61
C THR A 63 0.36 -3.47 -11.70
N GLY A 64 -0.87 -3.74 -11.26
CA GLY A 64 -1.20 -4.74 -10.25
C GLY A 64 -0.80 -4.33 -8.83
N LEU A 65 -0.18 -3.16 -8.63
CA LEU A 65 0.33 -2.76 -7.32
C LEU A 65 -0.83 -2.39 -6.38
N THR A 66 -0.81 -2.97 -5.18
CA THR A 66 -1.70 -2.60 -4.08
C THR A 66 -1.08 -1.50 -3.20
N ALA A 67 -1.86 -0.98 -2.25
CA ALA A 67 -1.37 -0.10 -1.19
C ALA A 67 -0.14 -0.66 -0.46
N LEU A 68 -0.14 -1.97 -0.17
CA LEU A 68 0.96 -2.63 0.53
C LEU A 68 2.26 -2.63 -0.28
N HIS A 69 2.18 -2.85 -1.59
CA HIS A 69 3.34 -2.78 -2.49
C HIS A 69 4.00 -1.40 -2.45
N LEU A 70 3.19 -0.33 -2.44
CA LEU A 70 3.68 1.04 -2.38
C LEU A 70 4.35 1.33 -1.03
N ALA A 71 3.70 0.95 0.08
CA ALA A 71 4.25 1.13 1.42
C ALA A 71 5.61 0.43 1.59
N ALA A 72 5.70 -0.81 1.09
CA ALA A 72 6.94 -1.59 1.10
C ALA A 72 8.06 -0.93 0.28
N LYS A 73 7.73 -0.46 -0.94
CA LYS A 73 8.69 0.23 -1.82
C LYS A 73 9.20 1.55 -1.22
N ASN A 74 8.38 2.23 -0.43
CA ASN A 74 8.69 3.52 0.17
C ASN A 74 9.44 3.42 1.51
N ASN A 75 9.72 2.21 2.01
CA ASN A 75 10.22 1.95 3.37
C ASN A 75 9.30 2.52 4.48
N ASP A 76 7.99 2.60 4.25
CA ASP A 76 7.06 3.21 5.20
C ASP A 76 6.48 2.15 6.14
N THR A 77 7.21 1.86 7.22
CA THR A 77 6.81 0.86 8.22
C THR A 77 5.53 1.22 8.96
N ASP A 78 5.26 2.51 9.18
CA ASP A 78 4.04 2.93 9.87
C ASP A 78 2.82 2.64 8.98
N MET A 79 2.94 2.89 7.68
CA MET A 79 1.91 2.52 6.71
C MET A 79 1.75 1.01 6.57
N LEU A 80 2.84 0.23 6.59
CA LEU A 80 2.77 -1.24 6.58
C LEU A 80 2.04 -1.79 7.81
N CYS A 81 2.41 -1.32 9.01
CA CYS A 81 1.71 -1.65 10.26
C CYS A 81 0.23 -1.31 10.19
N LEU A 82 -0.10 -0.13 9.65
CA LEU A 82 -1.48 0.32 9.51
C LEU A 82 -2.25 -0.61 8.55
N LEU A 83 -1.73 -0.87 7.36
CA LEU A 83 -2.38 -1.72 6.37
C LEU A 83 -2.55 -3.17 6.88
N GLU A 84 -1.54 -3.72 7.56
CA GLU A 84 -1.61 -5.05 8.19
C GLU A 84 -2.70 -5.08 9.28
N GLY A 85 -2.82 -4.04 10.10
CA GLY A 85 -3.87 -3.91 11.11
C GLY A 85 -5.29 -3.95 10.52
N TYR A 86 -5.45 -3.59 9.25
CA TYR A 86 -6.69 -3.70 8.48
C TYR A 86 -6.72 -4.92 7.54
N LYS A 87 -5.89 -5.94 7.82
CA LYS A 87 -5.85 -7.23 7.11
C LYS A 87 -5.54 -7.10 5.63
N ALA A 88 -4.62 -6.20 5.27
CA ALA A 88 -4.03 -6.22 3.95
C ALA A 88 -3.39 -7.58 3.67
N ASP A 89 -3.67 -8.13 2.50
CA ASP A 89 -3.10 -9.39 2.04
C ASP A 89 -1.67 -9.12 1.55
N LEU A 90 -0.72 -9.80 2.19
CA LEU A 90 0.70 -9.62 1.98
C LEU A 90 1.24 -10.41 0.77
N GLU A 91 0.46 -11.38 0.29
CA GLU A 91 0.80 -12.28 -0.82
C GLU A 91 0.15 -11.85 -2.14
N VAL A 92 -0.51 -10.69 -2.20
CA VAL A 92 -1.03 -10.17 -3.46
C VAL A 92 0.12 -9.95 -4.44
N GLU A 93 -0.09 -10.40 -5.67
CA GLU A 93 0.87 -10.27 -6.75
C GLU A 93 0.57 -9.08 -7.66
N ASP A 94 1.62 -8.36 -8.06
CA ASP A 94 1.55 -7.36 -9.12
C ASP A 94 1.46 -7.99 -10.53
N THR A 95 1.43 -7.18 -11.59
CA THR A 95 1.33 -7.69 -12.96
C THR A 95 2.52 -8.55 -13.41
N HIS A 96 3.64 -8.51 -12.70
CA HIS A 96 4.83 -9.32 -12.94
C HIS A 96 4.88 -10.56 -12.02
N GLY A 97 3.87 -10.78 -11.18
CA GLY A 97 3.86 -11.87 -10.19
C GLY A 97 4.69 -11.56 -8.94
N ASN A 98 5.13 -10.31 -8.75
CA ASN A 98 5.90 -9.96 -7.56
C ASN A 98 4.95 -9.66 -6.40
N THR A 99 5.27 -10.17 -5.21
CA THR A 99 4.65 -9.72 -3.95
C THR A 99 5.24 -8.38 -3.49
N ALA A 100 4.67 -7.80 -2.44
CA ALA A 100 5.21 -6.59 -1.80
C ALA A 100 6.66 -6.79 -1.32
N LEU A 101 7.00 -7.98 -0.81
CA LEU A 101 8.37 -8.33 -0.39
C LEU A 101 9.33 -8.35 -1.58
N MET A 102 8.95 -8.97 -2.70
CA MET A 102 9.79 -8.98 -3.91
C MET A 102 10.03 -7.57 -4.45
N ASN A 103 8.99 -6.72 -4.46
CA ASN A 103 9.13 -5.32 -4.86
C ASN A 103 10.07 -4.53 -3.93
N ALA A 104 10.02 -4.77 -2.61
CA ALA A 104 10.95 -4.18 -1.66
C ALA A 104 12.40 -4.65 -1.92
N LEU A 105 12.62 -5.96 -2.13
CA LEU A 105 13.95 -6.49 -2.41
C LEU A 105 14.56 -5.99 -3.73
N LYS A 106 13.73 -5.79 -4.76
CA LYS A 106 14.14 -5.21 -6.05
C LYS A 106 14.39 -3.70 -5.99
N SER A 107 13.85 -3.02 -4.98
CA SER A 107 14.10 -1.60 -4.80
C SER A 107 15.58 -1.38 -4.47
N SER A 108 16.27 -0.60 -5.30
CA SER A 108 17.70 -0.29 -5.14
C SER A 108 18.01 0.61 -3.92
N GLY A 109 17.04 0.80 -3.01
CA GLY A 109 17.08 1.71 -1.87
C GLY A 109 17.19 1.02 -0.52
N LYS A 110 17.38 1.84 0.52
CA LYS A 110 17.43 1.43 1.94
C LYS A 110 16.03 1.05 2.46
N VAL A 111 15.35 0.10 1.84
CA VAL A 111 14.03 -0.38 2.30
C VAL A 111 14.13 -1.51 3.35
N LYS A 112 15.17 -1.44 4.18
CA LYS A 112 15.56 -2.51 5.11
C LYS A 112 14.46 -2.77 6.14
N ASP A 113 13.81 -1.72 6.63
CA ASP A 113 12.81 -1.84 7.69
C ASP A 113 11.54 -2.47 7.16
N SER A 114 11.10 -2.11 5.94
CA SER A 114 9.99 -2.77 5.26
C SER A 114 10.29 -4.23 4.91
N ILE A 115 11.52 -4.55 4.48
CA ILE A 115 11.92 -5.95 4.26
C ILE A 115 11.84 -6.75 5.56
N LEU A 116 12.38 -6.22 6.67
CA LEU A 116 12.33 -6.89 7.96
C LEU A 116 10.89 -7.10 8.43
N PHE A 117 10.06 -6.06 8.34
CA PHE A 117 8.64 -6.12 8.68
C PHE A 117 7.92 -7.22 7.90
N LEU A 118 8.12 -7.27 6.58
CA LEU A 118 7.48 -8.27 5.73
C LEU A 118 8.03 -9.68 5.99
N LEU A 119 9.32 -9.85 6.28
CA LEU A 119 9.88 -11.16 6.64
C LEU A 119 9.35 -11.69 7.97
N ASP A 120 9.09 -10.81 8.94
CA ASP A 120 8.50 -11.17 10.22
C ASP A 120 7.02 -11.61 10.06
N ALA A 121 6.36 -11.18 8.98
CA ALA A 121 4.94 -11.44 8.73
C ALA A 121 4.59 -12.87 8.24
N SER A 122 5.45 -13.86 8.46
CA SER A 122 5.24 -15.28 8.06
C SER A 122 4.92 -15.48 6.56
N LEU A 123 5.51 -14.65 5.70
CA LEU A 123 5.31 -14.70 4.25
C LEU A 123 5.86 -15.96 3.60
N ASN A 124 5.30 -16.29 2.43
CA ASN A 124 5.83 -17.31 1.55
C ASN A 124 7.11 -16.81 0.85
N ILE A 125 8.24 -16.97 1.53
CA ILE A 125 9.57 -16.65 1.00
C ILE A 125 10.02 -17.55 -0.17
N ASN A 126 9.21 -18.57 -0.54
CA ASN A 126 9.48 -19.45 -1.67
C ASN A 126 8.61 -19.13 -2.90
N HIS A 127 7.76 -18.09 -2.82
CA HIS A 127 6.99 -17.64 -3.98
C HIS A 127 7.91 -17.32 -5.15
N GLN A 128 7.47 -17.60 -6.38
CA GLN A 128 8.20 -17.25 -7.59
C GLN A 128 7.35 -16.32 -8.44
N ASN A 129 7.96 -15.23 -8.90
CA ASN A 129 7.29 -14.35 -9.86
C ASN A 129 7.26 -14.98 -11.26
N LYS A 130 6.74 -14.24 -12.24
CA LYS A 130 6.64 -14.73 -13.63
C LYS A 130 7.98 -14.98 -14.32
N ASP A 131 9.08 -14.47 -13.77
CA ASP A 131 10.44 -14.68 -14.23
C ASP A 131 11.18 -15.78 -13.43
N ASP A 132 10.44 -16.59 -12.66
CA ASP A 132 10.93 -17.65 -11.77
C ASP A 132 11.85 -17.14 -10.62
N GLU A 133 11.84 -15.84 -10.32
CA GLU A 133 12.68 -15.24 -9.28
C GLU A 133 12.04 -15.40 -7.89
N LEU A 134 12.87 -15.73 -6.89
CA LEU A 134 12.47 -15.79 -5.48
C LEU A 134 12.70 -14.45 -4.76
N PRO A 135 12.01 -14.17 -3.63
CA PRO A 135 12.30 -13.05 -2.75
C PRO A 135 13.63 -13.32 -2.01
N ARG A 136 14.76 -13.03 -2.67
CA ARG A 136 16.10 -13.14 -2.09
C ARG A 136 16.85 -11.81 -2.24
N CYS A 137 17.66 -11.48 -1.24
CA CYS A 137 18.62 -10.39 -1.32
C CYS A 137 19.71 -10.75 -2.34
N GLN A 138 20.01 -9.84 -3.29
CA GLN A 138 21.20 -9.94 -4.16
C GLN A 138 22.47 -9.50 -3.44
#